data_AF-A0A6L8MFM1-F1
#
_entry.id   AF-A0A6L8MFM1-F1
#
_cell.length_a   1.000
_cell.length_b   1.000
_cell.length_c   1.000
_cell.angle_alpha   90.00
_cell.angle_beta   90.00
_cell.angle_gamma   90.00
#
_symmetry.space_group_name_H-M   'P 1'
#
loop_
_entity.id
_entity.type
_entity.pdbx_description
1 polymer ?
#
loop_
_entity_poly.entity_id
_entity_poly.type
_entity_poly.pdbx_seq_one_letter_code
_entity_poly.pdbx_strand_id
1 'polypeptide(L)' 'MNKLHRMYVKARIALVHWELRRLEAHRRRTVAEFMLAVDDGRHTAQELHFMRGQYIARRKAELENTLRQLKKELQ' A
#
# COMPACT_ATOMS: atom_id res chain seq x y z
N MET A 1 -4.19 -19.78 -21.65
CA MET A 1 -3.15 -19.61 -20.62
C MET A 1 -2.68 -20.98 -20.11
N ASN A 2 -1.36 -21.26 -20.07
CA ASN A 2 -0.84 -22.53 -19.55
C ASN A 2 -0.88 -22.58 -18.00
N LYS A 3 -0.78 -23.78 -17.41
CA LYS A 3 -0.86 -24.01 -15.96
C LYS A 3 0.20 -23.25 -15.15
N LEU A 4 1.44 -23.17 -15.64
CA LEU A 4 2.55 -22.46 -15.00
C LEU A 4 2.31 -20.94 -14.98
N HIS A 5 1.85 -20.37 -16.11
CA HIS A 5 1.52 -18.95 -16.19
C HIS A 5 0.37 -18.58 -15.23
N ARG A 6 -0.67 -19.43 -15.15
CA ARG A 6 -1.77 -19.23 -14.18
C ARG A 6 -1.29 -19.26 -12.73
N MET A 7 -0.36 -20.17 -12.39
CA MET A 7 0.26 -20.22 -11.06
C MET A 7 1.08 -18.95 -10.77
N TYR A 8 1.86 -18.49 -11.74
CA TYR A 8 2.64 -17.26 -11.62
C TYR A 8 1.76 -16.03 -11.35
N VAL A 9 0.68 -15.85 -12.12
CA VAL A 9 -0.25 -14.73 -11.92
C VAL A 9 -0.92 -14.80 -10.54
N LYS A 10 -1.33 -15.99 -10.09
CA LYS A 10 -1.86 -16.18 -8.72
C LYS A 10 -0.85 -15.82 -7.63
N ALA A 11 0.43 -16.18 -7.79
CA ALA A 11 1.49 -15.82 -6.85
C ALA A 11 1.70 -14.30 -6.78
N ARG A 12 1.66 -13.62 -7.93
CA ARG A 12 1.71 -12.14 -7.99
C ARG A 12 0.53 -11.49 -7.28
N ILE A 13 -0.68 -12.01 -7.47
CA ILE A 13 -1.88 -11.53 -6.75
C ILE A 13 -1.71 -11.68 -5.23
N ALA A 14 -1.19 -12.82 -4.77
CA ALA A 14 -0.93 -13.04 -3.35
C ALA A 14 0.10 -12.04 -2.78
N LEU A 15 1.16 -11.76 -3.53
CA LEU A 15 2.17 -10.76 -3.17
C LEU A 15 1.56 -9.36 -3.07
N VAL A 16 0.75 -8.95 -4.05
CA VAL A 16 0.06 -7.65 -4.05
C VAL A 16 -0.85 -7.52 -2.83
N HIS A 17 -1.62 -8.57 -2.50
CA HIS A 17 -2.44 -8.57 -1.29
C HIS A 17 -1.62 -8.48 0.01
N TRP A 18 -0.47 -9.13 0.06
CA TRP A 18 0.45 -9.00 1.19
C TRP A 18 0.97 -7.57 1.33
N GLU A 19 1.38 -6.93 0.23
CA GLU A 19 1.88 -5.55 0.24
C GLU A 19 0.78 -4.55 0.63
N LEU A 20 -0.45 -4.73 0.16
CA LEU A 20 -1.60 -3.92 0.57
C LEU A 20 -1.85 -4.01 2.09
N ARG A 21 -1.78 -5.21 2.68
CA ARG A 21 -1.90 -5.38 4.15
C ARG A 21 -0.75 -4.69 4.89
N ARG A 22 0.47 -4.81 4.38
CA ARG A 22 1.65 -4.14 4.94
C ARG A 22 1.51 -2.61 4.90
N LEU A 23 1.02 -2.06 3.80
CA LEU A 23 0.77 -0.62 3.66
C LEU A 23 -0.31 -0.12 4.61
N GLU A 24 -1.38 -0.89 4.83
CA GLU A 24 -2.42 -0.53 5.78
C GLU A 24 -1.88 -0.49 7.22
N ALA A 25 -1.04 -1.43 7.61
CA ALA A 25 -0.35 -1.37 8.91
C ALA A 25 0.56 -0.13 9.01
N HIS A 26 1.30 0.18 7.95
CA HIS A 26 2.16 1.37 7.90
C HIS A 26 1.37 2.68 7.95
N ARG A 27 0.19 2.71 7.31
CA ARG A 27 -0.75 3.83 7.35
C ARG A 27 -1.23 4.11 8.77
N ARG A 28 -1.69 3.08 9.48
CA ARG A 28 -2.15 3.22 10.87
C ARG A 28 -1.05 3.77 11.78
N ARG A 29 0.17 3.26 11.64
CA ARG A 29 1.34 3.78 12.37
C ARG A 29 1.63 5.24 12.01
N THR A 30 1.60 5.59 10.73
CA THR A 30 1.85 6.96 10.26
C THR A 30 0.82 7.94 10.81
N VAL A 31 -0.46 7.55 10.87
CA VAL A 31 -1.52 8.37 11.48
C VAL A 31 -1.29 8.56 12.98
N ALA A 32 -0.92 7.49 13.70
CA ALA A 32 -0.62 7.58 15.12
C ALA A 32 0.60 8.50 15.39
N GLU A 33 1.68 8.35 14.63
CA GLU A 33 2.86 9.22 14.73
C GLU A 33 2.54 10.68 14.37
N PHE A 34 1.68 10.91 13.38
CA PHE A 34 1.20 12.25 13.03
C PHE A 34 0.41 12.88 14.18
N MET A 35 -0.53 12.16 14.79
CA MET A 35 -1.32 12.67 15.93
C MET A 35 -0.42 13.08 17.09
N LEU A 36 0.57 12.25 17.45
CA LEU A 36 1.56 12.60 18.48
C LEU A 36 2.38 13.84 18.10
N ALA A 37 2.74 14.01 16.83
CA ALA A 37 3.43 15.21 16.36
C ALA A 37 2.54 16.47 16.36
N VAL A 38 1.24 16.31 16.18
CA VAL A 38 0.26 17.40 16.33
C VAL A 38 0.15 17.81 17.79
N ASP A 39 -0.04 16.85 18.69
CA ASP A 39 -0.17 17.09 20.13
C ASP A 39 1.09 17.79 20.70
N ASP A 40 2.28 17.38 20.24
CA ASP A 40 3.56 17.96 20.66
C ASP A 40 3.93 19.27 19.93
N GLY A 41 3.09 19.78 19.03
CA GLY A 41 3.36 21.01 18.25
C GLY A 41 4.56 20.91 17.28
N ARG A 42 4.98 19.69 16.90
CA ARG A 42 6.16 19.44 16.06
C ARG A 42 5.84 19.56 14.57
N HIS A 43 5.81 20.79 14.04
CA HIS A 43 5.48 21.06 12.63
C HIS A 43 6.33 20.29 11.61
N THR A 44 7.65 20.20 11.78
CA THR A 44 8.51 19.43 10.86
C THR A 44 8.18 17.94 10.84
N ALA A 45 7.79 17.37 11.98
CA ALA A 45 7.36 15.98 12.05
C ALA A 45 5.99 15.78 11.38
N GLN A 46 5.06 16.73 11.54
CA GLN A 46 3.76 16.72 10.87
C GLN A 46 3.92 16.68 9.35
N GLU A 47 4.77 17.53 8.77
CA GLU A 47 5.07 17.56 7.32
C GLU A 47 5.63 16.22 6.84
N LEU A 48 6.59 15.64 7.57
CA LEU A 48 7.17 14.34 7.23
C LEU A 48 6.12 13.22 7.20
N HIS A 49 5.24 13.17 8.20
CA HIS A 49 4.18 12.17 8.27
C HIS A 49 3.11 12.40 7.19
N PHE A 50 2.84 13.67 6.84
CA PHE A 50 1.94 14.01 5.73
C PHE A 50 2.50 13.51 4.38
N MET A 51 3.78 13.78 4.10
CA MET A 51 4.47 13.26 2.91
C MET A 51 4.46 11.72 2.87
N ARG A 52 4.69 11.08 4.02
CA ARG A 52 4.58 9.62 4.14
C ARG A 52 3.15 9.13 3.83
N GLY A 53 2.13 9.85 4.32
CA GLY A 53 0.72 9.58 4.01
C GLY A 53 0.42 9.64 2.51
N GLN A 54 0.92 10.66 1.82
CA GLN A 54 0.79 10.79 0.37
C GLN A 54 1.46 9.63 -0.39
N TYR A 55 2.67 9.24 0.03
CA TYR A 55 3.34 8.08 -0.54
C TYR A 55 2.52 6.79 -0.38
N ILE A 56 1.99 6.53 0.83
CA ILE A 56 1.17 5.35 1.10
C ILE A 56 -0.08 5.35 0.22
N ALA A 57 -0.76 6.49 0.09
CA ALA A 57 -1.96 6.61 -0.74
C ALA A 57 -1.65 6.32 -2.22
N ARG A 58 -0.58 6.91 -2.76
CA ARG A 58 -0.14 6.67 -4.14
C ARG A 58 0.22 5.20 -4.36
N ARG A 59 1.01 4.61 -3.47
CA ARG A 59 1.44 3.21 -3.59
C ARG A 59 0.25 2.25 -3.51
N LYS A 60 -0.73 2.53 -2.66
CA LYS A 60 -1.98 1.76 -2.58
C LYS A 60 -2.71 1.78 -3.93
N ALA A 61 -2.87 2.95 -4.53
CA ALA A 61 -3.54 3.09 -5.83
C ALA A 61 -2.82 2.32 -6.96
N GLU A 62 -1.48 2.35 -6.98
CA GLU A 62 -0.66 1.56 -7.91
C GLU A 62 -0.91 0.06 -7.75
N LEU A 63 -0.86 -0.45 -6.52
CA LEU A 63 -1.08 -1.87 -6.23
C LEU A 63 -2.50 -2.33 -6.56
N GLU A 64 -3.52 -1.50 -6.26
CA GLU A 64 -4.90 -1.78 -6.65
C GLU A 64 -5.06 -1.82 -8.18
N ASN A 65 -4.33 -0.97 -8.91
CA ASN A 65 -4.32 -1.01 -10.36
C ASN A 65 -3.65 -2.29 -10.90
N THR A 66 -2.50 -2.66 -10.35
CA THR A 66 -1.82 -3.93 -10.67
C THR A 66 -2.73 -5.12 -10.38
N LEU A 67 -3.45 -5.11 -9.24
CA LEU A 67 -4.39 -6.18 -8.89
C LEU A 67 -5.53 -6.29 -9.92
N ARG A 68 -6.07 -5.17 -10.39
CA ARG A 68 -7.10 -5.16 -11.44
C ARG A 68 -6.57 -5.74 -12.75
N GLN A 69 -5.34 -5.40 -13.15
CA GLN A 69 -4.72 -5.96 -14.36
C GLN A 69 -4.49 -7.47 -14.23
N LEU A 70 -3.90 -7.93 -13.13
CA LEU A 70 -3.65 -9.36 -12.88
C LEU A 70 -4.96 -10.17 -12.82
N LYS A 71 -6.04 -9.60 -12.28
CA LYS A 71 -7.35 -10.26 -12.26
C LYS A 71 -7.94 -10.39 -13.67
N LYS A 72 -7.74 -9.40 -14.54
CA LYS A 72 -8.13 -9.48 -15.96
C LYS A 72 -7.31 -10.53 -16.71
N GLU A 73 -6.02 -10.68 -16.41
CA GLU A 73 -5.16 -11.73 -16.99
C GLU A 73 -5.61 -13.16 -16.63
N LEU A 74 -6.38 -13.33 -15.54
CA LEU A 74 -6.90 -14.63 -15.11
C LEU A 74 -8.28 -14.98 -15.66
N GLN A 75 -9.01 -14.01 -16.21
CA GLN A 75 -10.30 -14.20 -16.88
C GLN A 75 -10.08 -14.80 -18.26
#